data_AF-A0A3C0HLB4-F1
#
_entry.id   AF-A0A3C0HLB4-F1
#
_cell.length_a   1.000
_cell.length_b   1.000
_cell.length_c   1.000
_cell.angle_alpha   90.00
_cell.angle_beta   90.00
_cell.angle_gamma   90.00
#
_symmetry.space_group_name_H-M   'P 1'
#
loop_
_entity.id
_entity.type
_entity.pdbx_description
1 polymer ?
#
loop_
_entity_poly.entity_id
_entity_poly.type
_entity_poly.pdbx_seq_one_letter_code
_entity_poly.pdbx_strand_id
1 'polypeptide(L)'
;GHIPVTAVNSAILVLAALLTGHGSVVFSNEHSASYGSLIPGTGEVNHQWSKGWAFEREFAALVRAQVAADFDYVSLLRPFSELAVARQFARLDHYDAHFSSCNRNFHLLGEKPTQRWCGQCPKCHFVFLALAPFMPKPRVLGIFGRNLLDDATLAAEYDALLEIEGHKPFECVGEGRESRAAMAALAATPTWKEDALVARFAATQQSAIDPATLRLEPLLKPQGEHGLGSRRMEALLAHFGA
;
A
#
# COMPACT_ATOMS: atom_id res chain seq x y z
N GLY A 1 7.27 -5.35 17.86
CA GLY A 1 7.37 -5.14 16.40
C GLY A 1 8.33 -6.16 15.82
N HIS A 2 8.21 -6.43 14.52
CA HIS A 2 9.25 -7.12 13.74
C HIS A 2 10.54 -6.27 13.71
N ILE A 3 11.63 -6.82 13.14
CA ILE A 3 12.91 -6.12 12.98
C ILE A 3 12.64 -4.78 12.26
N PRO A 4 13.10 -3.61 12.78
CA PRO A 4 12.81 -2.31 12.20
C PRO A 4 13.70 -2.05 10.97
N VAL A 5 13.53 -2.87 9.93
CA VAL A 5 14.39 -2.89 8.73
C VAL A 5 14.46 -1.52 8.07
N THR A 6 13.36 -0.77 7.99
CA THR A 6 13.38 0.58 7.41
C THR A 6 14.22 1.54 8.25
N ALA A 7 14.20 1.46 9.57
CA ALA A 7 15.04 2.31 10.42
C ALA A 7 16.54 1.99 10.24
N VAL A 8 16.88 0.69 10.17
CA VAL A 8 18.26 0.23 9.90
C VAL A 8 18.73 0.73 8.52
N ASN A 9 17.92 0.52 7.48
CA ASN A 9 18.22 1.01 6.13
C ASN A 9 18.33 2.53 6.08
N SER A 10 17.53 3.24 6.87
CA SER A 10 17.59 4.71 6.94
C SER A 10 18.93 5.20 7.44
N ALA A 11 19.43 4.64 8.55
CA ALA A 11 20.75 4.98 9.08
C ALA A 11 21.88 4.65 8.09
N ILE A 12 21.82 3.45 7.47
CA ILE A 12 22.81 3.03 6.45
C ILE A 12 22.80 3.98 5.25
N LEU A 13 21.62 4.33 4.74
CA LEU A 13 21.48 5.20 3.57
C LEU A 13 21.92 6.63 3.86
N VAL A 14 21.66 7.17 5.06
CA VAL A 14 22.18 8.49 5.46
C VAL A 14 23.70 8.48 5.46
N LEU A 15 24.32 7.48 6.08
CA LEU A 15 25.78 7.33 6.06
C LEU A 15 26.31 7.23 4.62
N ALA A 16 25.72 6.36 3.80
CA ALA A 16 26.14 6.18 2.42
C ALA A 16 26.00 7.46 1.58
N ALA A 17 24.89 8.19 1.74
CA ALA A 17 24.66 9.45 1.05
C ALA A 17 25.73 10.49 1.42
N LEU A 18 26.03 10.65 2.71
CA LEU A 18 27.07 11.58 3.18
C LEU A 18 28.46 11.21 2.64
N LEU A 19 28.83 9.93 2.70
CA LEU A 19 30.12 9.44 2.18
C LEU A 19 30.27 9.61 0.66
N THR A 20 29.16 9.74 -0.06
CA THR A 20 29.13 9.89 -1.52
C THR A 20 28.75 11.30 -1.97
N GLY A 21 28.66 12.26 -1.04
CA GLY A 21 28.37 13.67 -1.35
C GLY A 21 26.92 13.97 -1.74
N HIS A 22 25.97 13.10 -1.39
CA HIS A 22 24.55 13.33 -1.59
C HIS A 22 23.91 13.95 -0.35
N GLY A 23 23.12 15.00 -0.55
CA GLY A 23 22.40 15.70 0.53
C GLY A 23 21.02 15.13 0.86
N SER A 24 20.65 13.97 0.30
CA SER A 24 19.30 13.43 0.50
C SER A 24 19.22 11.91 0.48
N VAL A 25 18.31 11.38 1.28
CA VAL A 25 17.77 10.02 1.19
C VAL A 25 16.28 10.08 0.94
N VAL A 26 15.83 9.30 -0.03
CA VAL A 26 14.45 9.30 -0.48
C VAL A 26 13.89 7.88 -0.42
N PHE A 27 12.78 7.72 0.30
CA PHE A 27 11.99 6.49 0.35
C PHE A 27 10.69 6.61 -0.46
N SER A 28 10.02 5.47 -0.65
CA SER A 28 8.71 5.38 -1.28
C SER A 28 7.63 4.94 -0.29
N ASN A 29 7.76 5.25 1.01
CA ASN A 29 6.71 4.93 1.97
C ASN A 29 5.49 5.83 1.75
N GLU A 30 4.33 5.22 1.70
CA GLU A 30 3.04 5.83 1.43
C GLU A 30 2.28 6.21 2.71
N HIS A 31 1.13 6.86 2.58
CA HIS A 31 0.32 7.32 3.70
C HIS A 31 -0.08 6.14 4.62
N SER A 32 -0.55 5.05 4.01
CA SER A 32 -1.11 3.88 4.68
C SER A 32 -0.09 3.12 5.54
N ALA A 33 1.23 3.31 5.31
CA ALA A 33 2.28 2.81 6.19
C ALA A 33 2.25 3.41 7.61
N SER A 34 1.55 4.53 7.80
CA SER A 34 1.34 5.13 9.12
C SER A 34 0.19 4.48 9.91
N TYR A 35 -0.65 3.67 9.26
CA TYR A 35 -1.84 3.05 9.85
C TYR A 35 -1.55 1.64 10.40
N GLY A 36 -1.67 1.49 11.72
CA GLY A 36 -1.52 0.23 12.43
C GLY A 36 -2.81 -0.58 12.56
N SER A 37 -2.69 -1.80 13.08
CA SER A 37 -3.83 -2.65 13.40
C SER A 37 -4.36 -2.33 14.79
N LEU A 38 -5.69 -2.26 14.95
CA LEU A 38 -6.32 -2.15 16.26
C LEU A 38 -6.32 -3.51 16.96
N ILE A 39 -5.58 -3.61 18.06
CA ILE A 39 -5.46 -4.84 18.87
C ILE A 39 -6.21 -4.64 20.20
N PRO A 40 -7.22 -5.48 20.50
CA PRO A 40 -7.95 -5.42 21.75
C PRO A 40 -7.02 -5.39 22.98
N GLY A 41 -7.24 -4.42 23.86
CA GLY A 41 -6.46 -4.25 25.10
C GLY A 41 -5.11 -3.53 24.95
N THR A 42 -4.64 -3.26 23.72
CA THR A 42 -3.36 -2.53 23.51
C THR A 42 -3.49 -1.24 22.68
N GLY A 43 -4.63 -1.04 22.03
CA GLY A 43 -4.85 0.09 21.13
C GLY A 43 -4.29 -0.19 19.74
N GLU A 44 -3.87 0.87 19.04
CA GLU A 44 -3.26 0.75 17.71
C GLU A 44 -1.81 0.27 17.82
N VAL A 45 -1.49 -0.80 17.08
CA VAL A 45 -0.13 -1.31 16.95
C VAL A 45 0.27 -1.29 15.47
N ASN A 46 1.19 -0.38 15.12
CA ASN A 46 1.77 -0.32 13.79
C ASN A 46 3.06 -1.17 13.72
N HIS A 47 2.97 -2.36 13.12
CA HIS A 47 4.12 -3.26 12.95
C HIS A 47 5.15 -2.76 11.93
N GLN A 48 4.79 -1.75 11.16
CA GLN A 48 5.65 -1.05 10.20
C GLN A 48 5.98 0.37 10.66
N TRP A 49 5.97 0.67 11.96
CA TRP A 49 6.16 2.04 12.47
C TRP A 49 7.36 2.78 11.85
N SER A 50 8.47 2.07 11.59
CA SER A 50 9.67 2.64 10.90
C SER A 50 9.45 3.08 9.44
N LYS A 51 8.27 2.83 8.85
CA LYS A 51 7.81 3.37 7.57
C LYS A 51 6.76 4.47 7.74
N GLY A 52 6.29 4.73 8.96
CA GLY A 52 5.25 5.72 9.24
C GLY A 52 5.79 7.14 9.31
N TRP A 53 4.88 8.10 9.28
CA TRP A 53 5.21 9.53 9.35
C TRP A 53 5.92 9.92 10.66
N ALA A 54 5.49 9.37 11.80
CA ALA A 54 6.09 9.68 13.10
C ALA A 54 7.60 9.38 13.11
N PHE A 55 8.00 8.20 12.63
CA PHE A 55 9.40 7.84 12.48
C PHE A 55 10.13 8.76 11.49
N GLU A 56 9.56 8.98 10.29
CA GLU A 56 10.19 9.82 9.26
C GLU A 56 10.47 11.23 9.79
N ARG A 57 9.50 11.84 10.45
CA ARG A 57 9.61 13.18 11.04
C ARG A 57 10.71 13.24 12.11
N GLU A 58 10.68 12.29 13.05
CA GLU A 58 11.63 12.25 14.17
C GLU A 58 13.05 11.94 13.71
N PHE A 59 13.21 10.97 12.80
CA PHE A 59 14.51 10.61 12.24
C PHE A 59 15.10 11.75 11.40
N ALA A 60 14.29 12.39 10.55
CA ALA A 60 14.73 13.56 9.78
C ALA A 60 15.15 14.72 10.68
N ALA A 61 14.43 14.97 11.79
CA ALA A 61 14.80 15.97 12.77
C ALA A 61 16.12 15.65 13.46
N LEU A 62 16.34 14.39 13.85
CA LEU A 62 17.58 13.93 14.46
C LEU A 62 18.77 14.08 13.51
N VAL A 63 18.63 13.67 12.25
CA VAL A 63 19.69 13.80 11.23
C VAL A 63 20.07 15.27 11.02
N ARG A 64 19.08 16.17 10.90
CA ARG A 64 19.36 17.60 10.77
C ARG A 64 20.01 18.20 12.02
N ALA A 65 19.60 17.78 13.20
CA ALA A 65 20.12 18.34 14.44
C ALA A 65 21.54 17.86 14.79
N GLN A 66 21.88 16.62 14.47
CA GLN A 66 23.11 15.98 14.99
C GLN A 66 24.11 15.52 13.92
N VAL A 67 23.69 15.41 12.66
CA VAL A 67 24.52 14.83 11.60
C VAL A 67 24.83 15.85 10.50
N ALA A 68 23.81 16.38 9.83
CA ALA A 68 23.97 17.35 8.75
C ALA A 68 22.72 18.23 8.61
N ALA A 69 22.86 19.53 8.90
CA ALA A 69 21.73 20.46 9.05
C ALA A 69 20.91 20.67 7.77
N ASP A 70 21.56 20.56 6.61
CA ASP A 70 20.98 20.70 5.28
C ASP A 70 20.56 19.36 4.65
N PHE A 71 20.63 18.26 5.40
CA PHE A 71 20.31 16.93 4.90
C PHE A 71 18.81 16.68 4.83
N ASP A 72 18.40 16.02 3.75
CA ASP A 72 17.01 15.78 3.42
C ASP A 72 16.64 14.29 3.52
N TYR A 73 15.68 13.98 4.39
CA TYR A 73 15.19 12.62 4.57
C TYR A 73 13.66 12.64 4.44
N VAL A 74 13.14 12.04 3.38
CA VAL A 74 11.71 12.10 3.03
C VAL A 74 11.23 10.84 2.34
N SER A 75 9.92 10.58 2.40
CA SER A 75 9.25 9.63 1.50
C SER A 75 8.44 10.35 0.42
N LEU A 76 8.74 10.13 -0.87
CA LEU A 76 8.00 10.79 -1.98
C LEU A 76 6.52 10.42 -2.01
N LEU A 77 6.19 9.20 -1.62
CA LEU A 77 4.82 8.70 -1.65
C LEU A 77 4.03 9.02 -0.38
N ARG A 78 4.64 9.67 0.62
CA ARG A 78 4.01 9.94 1.93
C ARG A 78 2.59 10.51 1.84
N PRO A 79 2.29 11.50 0.98
CA PRO A 79 0.96 12.07 0.93
C PRO A 79 -0.07 11.18 0.21
N PHE A 80 0.34 10.09 -0.45
CA PHE A 80 -0.53 9.30 -1.30
C PHE A 80 -0.95 8.01 -0.59
N SER A 81 -2.21 7.61 -0.77
CA SER A 81 -2.70 6.28 -0.37
C SER A 81 -2.09 5.18 -1.25
N GLU A 82 -2.18 3.93 -0.81
CA GLU A 82 -1.81 2.78 -1.65
C GLU A 82 -2.65 2.77 -2.94
N LEU A 83 -3.94 3.12 -2.90
CA LEU A 83 -4.76 3.23 -4.12
C LEU A 83 -4.27 4.31 -5.10
N ALA A 84 -3.83 5.46 -4.59
CA ALA A 84 -3.27 6.52 -5.43
C ALA A 84 -1.99 6.06 -6.12
N VAL A 85 -1.15 5.31 -5.40
CA VAL A 85 0.08 4.69 -5.93
C VAL A 85 -0.27 3.60 -6.95
N ALA A 86 -1.21 2.71 -6.62
CA ALA A 86 -1.69 1.65 -7.50
C ALA A 86 -2.24 2.19 -8.83
N ARG A 87 -3.00 3.30 -8.78
CA ARG A 87 -3.48 3.99 -9.98
C ARG A 87 -2.33 4.47 -10.87
N GLN A 88 -1.27 5.05 -10.30
CA GLN A 88 -0.12 5.47 -11.10
C GLN A 88 0.67 4.28 -11.65
N PHE A 89 0.88 3.25 -10.83
CA PHE A 89 1.53 2.02 -11.27
C PHE A 89 0.77 1.35 -12.41
N ALA A 90 -0.57 1.40 -12.40
CA ALA A 90 -1.41 0.85 -13.45
C ALA A 90 -1.18 1.47 -14.85
N ARG A 91 -0.49 2.61 -14.96
CA ARG A 91 -0.15 3.24 -16.23
C ARG A 91 1.13 2.69 -16.86
N LEU A 92 1.89 1.89 -16.10
CA LEU A 92 3.15 1.29 -16.52
C LEU A 92 2.94 -0.21 -16.74
N ASP A 93 3.26 -0.75 -17.91
CA ASP A 93 3.18 -2.20 -18.22
C ASP A 93 4.53 -2.92 -18.17
N HIS A 94 5.62 -2.17 -18.34
CA HIS A 94 7.00 -2.68 -18.36
C HIS A 94 7.37 -3.56 -17.15
N TYR A 95 6.73 -3.34 -15.99
CA TYR A 95 7.05 -4.05 -14.75
C TYR A 95 6.16 -5.27 -14.47
N ASP A 96 5.14 -5.56 -15.30
CA ASP A 96 4.14 -6.61 -15.03
C ASP A 96 4.76 -7.97 -14.71
N ALA A 97 5.86 -8.32 -15.39
CA ALA A 97 6.56 -9.59 -15.21
C ALA A 97 7.64 -9.58 -14.10
N HIS A 98 7.83 -8.45 -13.41
CA HIS A 98 9.00 -8.22 -12.53
C HIS A 98 8.63 -7.88 -11.09
N PHE A 99 7.52 -7.18 -10.86
CA PHE A 99 7.13 -6.76 -9.52
C PHE A 99 6.46 -7.88 -8.71
N SER A 100 6.69 -7.87 -7.40
CA SER A 100 5.93 -8.69 -6.45
C SER A 100 6.12 -8.17 -5.03
N SER A 101 5.02 -8.14 -4.27
CA SER A 101 5.03 -7.91 -2.82
C SER A 101 4.59 -9.16 -2.04
N CYS A 102 4.46 -10.31 -2.72
CA CYS A 102 3.99 -11.55 -2.16
C CYS A 102 4.89 -12.04 -1.01
N ASN A 103 4.28 -12.33 0.15
CA ASN A 103 4.98 -12.82 1.34
C ASN A 103 5.68 -14.17 1.15
N ARG A 104 5.28 -14.93 0.12
CA ARG A 104 5.81 -16.26 -0.18
C ARG A 104 6.75 -16.28 -1.39
N ASN A 105 7.13 -15.11 -1.93
CA ASN A 105 7.97 -15.02 -3.12
C ASN A 105 9.48 -15.16 -2.84
N PHE A 106 9.90 -15.08 -1.57
CA PHE A 106 11.31 -15.18 -1.18
C PHE A 106 11.51 -16.22 -0.09
N HIS A 107 12.31 -17.25 -0.38
CA HIS A 107 12.77 -18.25 0.58
C HIS A 107 14.29 -18.21 0.65
N LEU A 108 14.86 -18.21 1.86
CA LEU A 108 16.32 -18.27 2.07
C LEU A 108 16.90 -19.65 1.70
N LEU A 109 16.13 -20.71 1.97
CA LEU A 109 16.47 -22.10 1.72
C LEU A 109 15.31 -22.78 0.99
N GLY A 110 15.62 -23.73 0.10
CA GLY A 110 14.63 -24.49 -0.67
C GLY A 110 14.41 -23.97 -2.09
N GLU A 111 13.47 -24.61 -2.79
CA GLU A 111 13.14 -24.26 -4.17
C GLU A 111 12.49 -22.88 -4.26
N LYS A 112 12.89 -22.12 -5.28
CA LYS A 112 12.26 -20.84 -5.56
C LYS A 112 10.83 -21.08 -6.06
N PRO A 113 9.84 -20.30 -5.60
CA PRO A 113 8.48 -20.40 -6.10
C PRO A 113 8.44 -20.31 -7.62
N THR A 114 7.67 -21.20 -8.24
CA THR A 114 7.44 -21.16 -9.70
C THR A 114 6.59 -19.96 -10.12
N GLN A 115 5.82 -19.41 -9.19
CA GLN A 115 4.94 -18.26 -9.37
C GLN A 115 5.34 -17.11 -8.45
N ARG A 116 5.42 -15.89 -8.98
CA ARG A 116 5.77 -14.68 -8.19
C ARG A 116 4.68 -14.27 -7.20
N TRP A 117 3.44 -14.58 -7.54
CA TRP A 117 2.25 -14.30 -6.74
C TRP A 117 1.60 -15.62 -6.34
N CYS A 118 1.55 -15.92 -5.05
CA CYS A 118 0.95 -17.17 -4.59
C CYS A 118 -0.60 -17.12 -4.62
N GLY A 119 -1.18 -15.93 -4.73
CA GLY A 119 -2.62 -15.71 -4.72
C GLY A 119 -3.31 -15.97 -3.37
N GLN A 120 -2.58 -16.40 -2.34
CA GLN A 120 -3.15 -16.88 -1.07
C GLN A 120 -2.78 -16.03 0.15
N CYS A 121 -1.78 -15.15 0.05
CA CYS A 121 -1.38 -14.31 1.18
C CYS A 121 -2.08 -12.95 1.16
N PRO A 122 -2.22 -12.26 2.31
CA PRO A 122 -2.87 -10.96 2.40
C PRO A 122 -2.30 -9.90 1.44
N LYS A 123 -0.99 -9.95 1.16
CA LYS A 123 -0.35 -9.10 0.14
C LYS A 123 -0.85 -9.35 -1.27
N CYS A 124 -1.07 -10.61 -1.66
CA CYS A 124 -1.64 -10.93 -2.96
C CYS A 124 -3.07 -10.41 -3.07
N HIS A 125 -3.90 -10.65 -2.04
CA HIS A 125 -5.29 -10.20 -2.01
C HIS A 125 -5.39 -8.68 -2.09
N PHE A 126 -4.61 -7.97 -1.26
CA PHE A 126 -4.62 -6.51 -1.24
C PHE A 126 -4.13 -5.89 -2.55
N VAL A 127 -2.99 -6.33 -3.09
CA VAL A 127 -2.47 -5.74 -4.34
C VAL A 127 -3.38 -6.06 -5.53
N PHE A 128 -3.98 -7.26 -5.57
CA PHE A 128 -4.99 -7.56 -6.59
C PHE A 128 -6.16 -6.58 -6.51
N LEU A 129 -6.71 -6.38 -5.31
CA LEU A 129 -7.81 -5.45 -5.08
C LEU A 129 -7.44 -4.00 -5.39
N ALA A 130 -6.23 -3.56 -5.03
CA ALA A 130 -5.79 -2.19 -5.24
C ALA A 130 -5.56 -1.86 -6.72
N LEU A 131 -5.14 -2.84 -7.53
CA LEU A 131 -4.90 -2.65 -8.97
C LEU A 131 -6.17 -2.82 -9.82
N ALA A 132 -7.10 -3.68 -9.40
CA ALA A 132 -8.28 -4.04 -10.19
C ALA A 132 -9.15 -2.85 -10.67
N PRO A 133 -9.35 -1.76 -9.89
CA PRO A 133 -10.10 -0.59 -10.34
C PRO A 133 -9.43 0.18 -11.48
N PHE A 134 -8.11 0.04 -11.65
CA PHE A 134 -7.30 0.89 -12.53
C PHE A 134 -6.68 0.14 -13.71
N MET A 135 -6.84 -1.18 -13.77
CA MET A 135 -6.30 -2.02 -14.83
C MET A 135 -7.40 -2.81 -15.55
N PRO A 136 -7.25 -3.08 -16.86
CA PRO A 136 -8.09 -4.05 -17.54
C PRO A 136 -8.01 -5.42 -16.85
N LYS A 137 -9.16 -6.06 -16.61
CA LYS A 137 -9.23 -7.38 -15.97
C LYS A 137 -8.24 -8.40 -16.55
N PRO A 138 -8.12 -8.59 -17.89
CA PRO A 138 -7.15 -9.54 -18.44
C PRO A 138 -5.70 -9.30 -18.02
N ARG A 139 -5.29 -8.03 -17.84
CA ARG A 139 -3.94 -7.67 -17.41
C ARG A 139 -3.71 -8.06 -15.95
N VAL A 140 -4.65 -7.76 -15.06
CA VAL A 140 -4.58 -8.18 -13.65
C VAL A 140 -4.51 -9.71 -13.57
N LEU A 141 -5.37 -10.42 -14.31
CA LEU A 141 -5.34 -11.88 -14.35
C LEU A 141 -4.01 -12.42 -14.90
N GLY A 142 -3.41 -11.76 -15.89
CA GLY A 142 -2.08 -12.12 -16.42
C GLY A 142 -0.96 -11.98 -15.39
N ILE A 143 -0.98 -10.93 -14.57
CA ILE A 143 0.01 -10.70 -13.50
C ILE A 143 -0.08 -11.77 -12.41
N PHE A 144 -1.30 -12.10 -11.98
CA PHE A 144 -1.53 -12.99 -10.83
C PHE A 144 -1.74 -14.47 -11.21
N GLY A 145 -2.00 -14.75 -12.49
CA GLY A 145 -2.29 -16.08 -13.02
C GLY A 145 -3.69 -16.63 -12.72
N ARG A 146 -4.53 -15.90 -11.97
CA ARG A 146 -5.90 -16.31 -11.61
C ARG A 146 -6.75 -15.12 -11.16
N ASN A 147 -8.07 -15.28 -11.14
CA ASN A 147 -8.99 -14.27 -10.61
C ASN A 147 -9.20 -14.47 -9.11
N LEU A 148 -8.60 -13.61 -8.28
CA LEU A 148 -8.75 -13.71 -6.82
C LEU A 148 -10.10 -13.21 -6.32
N LEU A 149 -10.81 -12.37 -7.10
CA LEU A 149 -12.12 -11.83 -6.71
C LEU A 149 -13.27 -12.79 -7.03
N ASP A 150 -13.01 -13.83 -7.82
CA ASP A 150 -13.98 -14.87 -8.17
C ASP A 150 -13.77 -16.18 -7.39
N ASP A 151 -12.84 -16.17 -6.43
CA ASP A 151 -12.60 -17.30 -5.54
C ASP A 151 -13.37 -17.09 -4.23
N ALA A 152 -14.58 -17.65 -4.16
CA ALA A 152 -15.46 -17.53 -2.99
C ALA A 152 -14.83 -18.07 -1.68
N THR A 153 -13.80 -18.91 -1.78
CA THR A 153 -13.10 -19.43 -0.60
C THR A 153 -12.27 -18.37 0.12
N LEU A 154 -11.97 -17.24 -0.55
CA LEU A 154 -11.21 -16.11 0.00
C LEU A 154 -12.10 -15.07 0.73
N ALA A 155 -13.36 -15.41 1.00
CA ALA A 155 -14.34 -14.49 1.58
C ALA A 155 -13.87 -13.84 2.89
N ALA A 156 -13.36 -14.64 3.83
CA ALA A 156 -12.92 -14.17 5.14
C ALA A 156 -11.65 -13.30 5.04
N GLU A 157 -10.77 -13.61 4.09
CA GLU A 157 -9.54 -12.88 3.84
C GLU A 157 -9.82 -11.48 3.31
N TYR A 158 -10.80 -11.34 2.40
CA TYR A 158 -11.24 -10.02 1.94
C TYR A 158 -12.02 -9.26 3.01
N ASP A 159 -12.81 -9.92 3.87
CA ASP A 159 -13.47 -9.27 5.01
C ASP A 159 -12.46 -8.65 5.98
N ALA A 160 -11.35 -9.36 6.25
CA ALA A 160 -10.24 -8.84 7.03
C ALA A 160 -9.58 -7.62 6.38
N LEU A 161 -9.42 -7.60 5.04
CA LEU A 161 -8.91 -6.43 4.32
C LEU A 161 -9.89 -5.26 4.31
N LEU A 162 -11.19 -5.53 4.31
CA LEU A 162 -12.26 -4.54 4.37
C LEU A 162 -12.47 -4.02 5.79
N GLU A 163 -11.88 -4.66 6.81
CA GLU A 163 -12.10 -4.42 8.24
C GLU A 163 -13.59 -4.44 8.61
N ILE A 164 -14.34 -5.38 8.02
CA ILE A 164 -15.74 -5.67 8.33
C ILE A 164 -15.74 -6.93 9.20
N GLU A 165 -16.12 -6.81 10.46
CA GLU A 165 -16.17 -7.91 11.44
C GLU A 165 -14.81 -8.63 11.69
N GLY A 166 -13.71 -8.08 11.18
CA GLY A 166 -12.36 -8.60 11.31
C GLY A 166 -11.32 -7.50 11.54
N HIS A 167 -10.11 -7.89 11.93
CA HIS A 167 -8.98 -6.99 12.11
C HIS A 167 -8.11 -6.97 10.87
N LYS A 168 -7.58 -5.80 10.50
CA LYS A 168 -6.56 -5.66 9.47
C LYS A 168 -5.44 -6.70 9.68
N PRO A 169 -5.09 -7.51 8.66
CA PRO A 169 -3.98 -8.46 8.76
C PRO A 169 -2.71 -7.76 9.25
N PHE A 170 -1.94 -8.42 10.11
CA PHE A 170 -0.67 -7.88 10.65
C PHE A 170 0.45 -7.95 9.59
N GLU A 171 0.16 -7.38 8.43
CA GLU A 171 0.88 -7.44 7.18
C GLU A 171 0.92 -6.05 6.55
N CYS A 172 1.84 -5.84 5.63
CA CYS A 172 2.07 -4.51 5.07
C CYS A 172 1.02 -4.09 4.02
N VAL A 173 -0.28 -4.21 4.33
CA VAL A 173 -1.39 -3.87 3.43
C VAL A 173 -1.95 -2.48 3.74
N GLY A 174 -2.73 -1.92 2.81
CA GLY A 174 -3.38 -0.62 2.96
C GLY A 174 -4.44 -0.57 4.06
N GLU A 175 -5.22 0.50 4.09
CA GLU A 175 -6.28 0.70 5.09
C GLU A 175 -7.59 0.03 4.67
N GLY A 176 -8.46 -0.34 5.63
CA GLY A 176 -9.76 -0.93 5.31
C GLY A 176 -10.64 -0.02 4.47
N ARG A 177 -10.54 1.32 4.65
CA ARG A 177 -11.26 2.28 3.81
C ARG A 177 -10.85 2.21 2.34
N GLU A 178 -9.58 1.92 2.06
CA GLU A 178 -9.08 1.74 0.70
C GLU A 178 -9.67 0.48 0.08
N SER A 179 -9.60 -0.64 0.79
CA SER A 179 -10.19 -1.91 0.34
C SER A 179 -11.70 -1.76 0.07
N ARG A 180 -12.44 -1.08 0.96
CA ARG A 180 -13.89 -0.85 0.79
C ARG A 180 -14.20 0.01 -0.43
N ALA A 181 -13.46 1.10 -0.63
CA ALA A 181 -13.64 1.95 -1.80
C ALA A 181 -13.29 1.24 -3.11
N ALA A 182 -12.23 0.42 -3.12
CA ALA A 182 -11.88 -0.42 -4.25
C ALA A 182 -13.00 -1.44 -4.55
N MET A 183 -13.50 -2.16 -3.54
CA MET A 183 -14.58 -3.14 -3.72
C MET A 183 -15.87 -2.49 -4.24
N ALA A 184 -16.23 -1.32 -3.73
CA ALA A 184 -17.39 -0.56 -4.20
C ALA A 184 -17.24 -0.08 -5.66
N ALA A 185 -16.05 0.35 -6.07
CA ALA A 185 -15.79 0.71 -7.47
C ALA A 185 -15.92 -0.50 -8.41
N LEU A 186 -15.46 -1.67 -7.99
CA LEU A 186 -15.61 -2.91 -8.75
C LEU A 186 -17.07 -3.35 -8.83
N ALA A 187 -17.84 -3.21 -7.75
CA ALA A 187 -19.28 -3.51 -7.73
C ALA A 187 -20.09 -2.63 -8.70
N ALA A 188 -19.62 -1.41 -8.97
CA ALA A 188 -20.22 -0.52 -9.97
C ALA A 188 -19.78 -0.81 -11.42
N THR A 189 -18.84 -1.75 -11.64
CA THR A 189 -18.22 -1.98 -12.95
C THR A 189 -18.69 -3.31 -13.57
N PRO A 190 -19.26 -3.32 -14.80
CA PRO A 190 -19.78 -4.55 -15.42
C PRO A 190 -18.78 -5.72 -15.54
N THR A 191 -17.49 -5.43 -15.68
CA THR A 191 -16.44 -6.46 -15.83
C THR A 191 -16.12 -7.22 -14.54
N TRP A 192 -16.48 -6.65 -13.38
CA TRP A 192 -16.11 -7.15 -12.06
C TRP A 192 -17.30 -7.46 -11.16
N LYS A 193 -18.45 -6.79 -11.35
CA LYS A 193 -19.63 -6.90 -10.47
C LYS A 193 -20.18 -8.31 -10.25
N GLU A 194 -19.94 -9.23 -11.19
CA GLU A 194 -20.41 -10.63 -11.10
C GLU A 194 -19.37 -11.56 -10.47
N ASP A 195 -18.14 -11.11 -10.23
CA ASP A 195 -17.14 -11.95 -9.55
C ASP A 195 -17.60 -12.22 -8.12
N ALA A 196 -17.47 -13.47 -7.68
CA ALA A 196 -18.11 -13.99 -6.47
C ALA A 196 -17.99 -13.08 -5.23
N LEU A 197 -16.79 -12.54 -4.96
CA LEU A 197 -16.55 -11.70 -3.78
C LEU A 197 -17.07 -10.27 -3.94
N VAL A 198 -17.09 -9.74 -5.17
CA VAL A 198 -17.62 -8.40 -5.47
C VAL A 198 -19.14 -8.42 -5.37
N ALA A 199 -19.79 -9.43 -5.97
CA ALA A 199 -21.23 -9.64 -5.89
C ALA A 199 -21.68 -9.82 -4.43
N ARG A 200 -20.93 -10.62 -3.66
CA ARG A 200 -21.17 -10.81 -2.22
C ARG A 200 -21.07 -9.49 -1.45
N PHE A 201 -19.99 -8.71 -1.63
CA PHE A 201 -19.83 -7.41 -0.98
C PHE A 201 -21.02 -6.49 -1.26
N ALA A 202 -21.43 -6.38 -2.52
CA ALA A 202 -22.57 -5.53 -2.92
C ALA A 202 -23.88 -5.98 -2.27
N ALA A 203 -24.10 -7.30 -2.16
CA ALA A 203 -25.33 -7.88 -1.62
C ALA A 203 -25.41 -7.82 -0.08
N THR A 204 -24.29 -7.97 0.63
CA THR A 204 -24.33 -8.22 2.09
C THR A 204 -23.66 -7.14 2.93
N GLN A 205 -22.74 -6.35 2.38
CA GLN A 205 -21.87 -5.46 3.15
C GLN A 205 -22.03 -3.99 2.76
N GLN A 206 -22.17 -3.71 1.46
CA GLN A 206 -22.11 -2.35 0.93
C GLN A 206 -23.16 -1.41 1.53
N SER A 207 -24.38 -1.89 1.75
CA SER A 207 -25.49 -1.08 2.27
C SER A 207 -25.32 -0.63 3.73
N ALA A 208 -24.47 -1.31 4.50
CA ALA A 208 -24.18 -0.98 5.89
C ALA A 208 -23.06 0.06 6.06
N ILE A 209 -22.36 0.42 4.97
CA ILE A 209 -21.22 1.34 4.99
C ILE A 209 -21.68 2.71 4.49
N ASP A 210 -21.22 3.79 5.14
CA ASP A 210 -21.48 5.16 4.67
C ASP A 210 -20.98 5.33 3.22
N PRO A 211 -21.88 5.61 2.25
CA PRO A 211 -21.52 5.78 0.85
C PRO A 211 -20.46 6.85 0.60
N ALA A 212 -20.38 7.88 1.45
CA ALA A 212 -19.37 8.93 1.33
C ALA A 212 -17.94 8.38 1.48
N THR A 213 -17.78 7.30 2.27
CA THR A 213 -16.51 6.62 2.55
C THR A 213 -16.12 5.57 1.51
N LEU A 214 -17.06 5.20 0.62
CA LEU A 214 -16.83 4.23 -0.47
C LEU A 214 -16.28 4.86 -1.75
N ARG A 215 -16.11 6.19 -1.78
CA ARG A 215 -15.64 6.92 -2.95
C ARG A 215 -14.13 6.79 -3.12
N LEU A 216 -13.67 6.52 -4.35
CA LEU A 216 -12.25 6.47 -4.69
C LEU A 216 -11.62 7.87 -4.72
N GLU A 217 -12.33 8.87 -5.24
CA GLU A 217 -11.75 10.19 -5.57
C GLU A 217 -11.03 10.87 -4.39
N PRO A 218 -11.54 10.85 -3.14
CA PRO A 218 -10.83 11.42 -2.00
C PRO A 218 -9.52 10.68 -1.70
N LEU A 219 -9.48 9.35 -1.85
CA LEU A 219 -8.31 8.53 -1.58
C LEU A 219 -7.21 8.69 -2.64
N LEU A 220 -7.58 9.17 -3.83
CA LEU A 220 -6.66 9.40 -4.94
C LEU A 220 -5.96 10.78 -4.89
N LYS A 221 -6.28 11.60 -3.88
CA LYS A 221 -5.68 12.91 -3.65
C LYS A 221 -4.61 12.83 -2.55
N PRO A 222 -3.65 13.76 -2.54
CA PRO A 222 -2.74 13.94 -1.40
C PRO A 222 -3.50 14.09 -0.07
N GLN A 223 -3.02 13.43 0.96
CA GLN A 223 -3.58 13.44 2.31
C GLN A 223 -2.48 13.27 3.38
N GLY A 224 -2.78 13.74 4.58
CA GLY A 224 -1.88 13.63 5.73
C GLY A 224 -0.67 14.56 5.68
N GLU A 225 0.14 14.46 6.73
CA GLU A 225 1.37 15.23 6.89
C GLU A 225 2.53 14.61 6.10
N HIS A 226 3.45 15.45 5.61
CA HIS A 226 4.63 14.99 4.87
C HIS A 226 5.78 16.01 4.92
N GLY A 227 7.01 15.54 4.70
CA GLY A 227 8.24 16.37 4.75
C GLY A 227 8.68 16.98 3.42
N LEU A 228 7.91 16.82 2.34
CA LEU A 228 8.39 17.06 0.96
C LEU A 228 8.69 18.52 0.57
N GLY A 229 8.13 19.51 1.28
CA GLY A 229 8.16 20.92 0.87
C GLY A 229 7.41 21.19 -0.45
N SER A 230 7.22 22.47 -0.79
CA SER A 230 6.37 22.86 -1.93
C SER A 230 6.90 22.38 -3.28
N ARG A 231 8.20 22.52 -3.55
CA ARG A 231 8.80 22.20 -4.86
C ARG A 231 8.63 20.73 -5.25
N ARG A 232 8.90 19.79 -4.34
CA ARG A 232 8.70 18.36 -4.64
C ARG A 232 7.24 18.01 -4.74
N MET A 233 6.40 18.62 -3.91
CA MET A 233 4.96 18.37 -3.96
C MET A 233 4.36 18.81 -5.29
N GLU A 234 4.72 20.00 -5.79
CA GLU A 234 4.31 20.49 -7.11
C GLU A 234 4.78 19.56 -8.24
N ALA A 235 6.05 19.12 -8.20
CA ALA A 235 6.58 18.18 -9.19
C ALA A 235 5.84 16.83 -9.17
N LEU A 236 5.58 16.27 -7.97
CA LEU A 236 4.83 15.04 -7.82
C LEU A 236 3.39 15.18 -8.32
N LEU A 237 2.73 16.29 -8.01
CA LEU A 237 1.37 16.56 -8.48
C LEU A 237 1.28 16.67 -10.00
N ALA A 238 2.28 17.24 -10.65
CA ALA A 238 2.35 17.26 -12.12
C ALA A 238 2.38 15.83 -12.71
N HIS A 239 3.01 14.88 -12.02
CA HIS A 239 3.02 13.47 -12.44
C HIS A 239 1.78 12.67 -12.01
N PHE A 240 1.18 12.99 -10.86
CA PHE A 240 0.01 12.28 -10.32
C PHE A 240 -1.34 12.82 -10.83
N GLY A 241 -1.36 14.06 -11.34
CA GLY A 241 -2.54 14.75 -11.89
C GLY A 241 -2.63 14.75 -13.41
N ALA A 242 -1.52 14.45 -14.12
CA ALA A 242 -1.54 14.05 -15.53
C ALA A 242 -2.20 12.68 -15.69
#